data_AF-A0A5K1HC11-F1
#
_entry.id   AF-A0A5K1HC11-F1
#
_cell.length_a   1.000
_cell.length_b   1.000
_cell.length_c   1.000
_cell.angle_alpha   90.00
_cell.angle_beta   90.00
_cell.angle_gamma   90.00
#
_symmetry.space_group_name_H-M   'P 1'
#
loop_
_entity.id
_entity.type
_entity.pdbx_description
1 polymer ?
#
loop_
_entity_poly.entity_id
_entity_poly.type
_entity_poly.pdbx_seq_one_letter_code
_entity_poly.pdbx_strand_id
1 'polypeptide(L)'
;YGAGDGTAAGGQQAQDHRGDQRQPHLLSQSCGFPNQHRQEVRVRAINVETLTGKLSLIDLAGSERGTVTENRGLRLMEGAKINRSLLALANCINALGDKNKKGFFVPYRDSKLTRLLKDSLGGNCKTVMISNI
;
A
#
# COMPACT_ATOMS: atom_id res chain seq x y z
N TYR A 1 -23.51 9.94 -56.67
CA TYR A 1 -22.38 9.01 -56.61
C TYR A 1 -21.43 9.55 -55.53
N GLY A 2 -21.53 9.22 -54.22
CA GLY A 2 -21.12 7.95 -53.56
C GLY A 2 -19.61 7.74 -53.73
N ALA A 3 -18.69 7.53 -52.77
CA ALA A 3 -18.59 7.22 -51.32
C ALA A 3 -17.21 7.79 -50.86
N GLY A 4 -16.79 8.02 -49.60
CA GLY A 4 -16.85 7.21 -48.39
C GLY A 4 -15.55 6.40 -48.18
N ASP A 5 -14.54 6.96 -47.49
CA ASP A 5 -13.53 6.29 -46.59
C ASP A 5 -12.43 7.33 -46.25
N GLY A 6 -12.00 7.61 -45.03
CA GLY A 6 -11.94 6.77 -43.84
C GLY A 6 -10.54 6.20 -43.67
N THR A 7 -9.60 6.91 -43.03
CA THR A 7 -8.56 6.31 -42.16
C THR A 7 -7.90 7.40 -41.32
N ALA A 8 -8.17 7.32 -40.02
CA ALA A 8 -7.46 8.02 -38.96
C ALA A 8 -6.05 7.45 -38.79
N ALA A 9 -5.06 8.31 -38.62
CA ALA A 9 -3.78 7.95 -38.01
C ALA A 9 -3.38 9.06 -37.02
N GLY A 10 -4.15 9.16 -35.94
CA GLY A 10 -3.68 9.81 -34.72
C GLY A 10 -2.52 8.96 -34.18
N GLY A 11 -1.29 9.42 -34.41
CA GLY A 11 -0.12 8.87 -33.77
C GLY A 11 -0.21 9.14 -32.26
N GLN A 12 -0.82 8.21 -31.54
CA GLN A 12 -0.65 8.11 -30.10
C GLN A 12 0.81 7.74 -29.86
N GLN A 13 1.62 8.77 -29.62
CA GLN A 13 2.90 8.64 -28.95
C GLN A 13 2.60 7.95 -27.61
N ALA A 14 2.86 6.64 -27.56
CA ALA A 14 2.93 5.90 -26.33
C ALA A 14 4.01 6.57 -25.49
N GLN A 15 3.58 7.37 -24.51
CA GLN A 15 4.46 7.90 -23.49
C GLN A 15 4.94 6.69 -22.68
N ASP A 16 6.11 6.19 -23.06
CA ASP A 16 6.93 5.28 -22.27
C ASP A 16 7.34 6.02 -20.99
N HIS A 17 6.44 6.01 -20.01
CA HIS A 17 6.75 6.40 -18.64
C HIS A 17 7.63 5.30 -18.05
N ARG A 18 8.93 5.35 -18.39
CA ARG A 18 10.03 4.80 -17.60
C ARG A 18 10.09 5.51 -16.24
N GLY A 19 9.07 5.26 -15.42
CA GLY A 19 9.13 5.47 -13.99
C GLY A 19 10.05 4.42 -13.41
N ASP A 20 11.20 4.87 -12.93
CA ASP A 20 12.04 4.15 -11.99
C ASP A 20 11.16 3.77 -10.78
N GLN A 21 10.60 2.56 -10.82
CA GLN A 21 9.83 2.01 -9.70
C GLN A 21 10.77 1.09 -8.94
N ARG A 22 11.69 1.70 -8.19
CA ARG A 22 12.36 1.02 -7.07
C ARG A 22 11.32 0.88 -5.98
N GLN A 23 10.68 -0.28 -5.92
CA GLN A 23 9.59 -0.56 -4.99
C GLN A 23 10.15 -1.12 -3.66
N PRO A 24 9.55 -0.76 -2.52
CA PRO A 24 10.11 -1.05 -1.21
C PRO A 24 9.70 -2.45 -0.71
N HIS A 25 10.68 -3.21 -0.25
CA HIS A 25 10.49 -4.38 0.60
C HIS A 25 10.77 -3.93 2.01
N LEU A 26 9.83 -4.19 2.94
CA LEU A 26 10.05 -3.72 4.28
C LEU A 26 9.28 -4.41 5.42
N LEU A 27 10.08 -4.78 6.44
CA LEU A 27 9.83 -4.73 7.88
C LEU A 27 9.32 -3.37 8.43
N SER A 28 8.02 -3.09 8.34
CA SER A 28 7.47 -1.88 8.97
C SER A 28 7.53 -2.05 10.49
N GLN A 29 8.28 -1.19 11.19
CA GLN A 29 8.13 -1.06 12.64
C GLN A 29 7.08 0.02 12.92
N SER A 30 5.88 -0.38 13.30
CA SER A 30 4.91 0.56 13.87
C SER A 30 5.14 0.66 15.37
N CYS A 31 6.00 1.56 15.86
CA CYS A 31 6.01 1.90 17.27
C CYS A 31 4.76 2.74 17.62
N GLY A 32 3.66 2.05 17.92
CA GLY A 32 2.43 2.71 18.33
C GLY A 32 2.47 3.11 19.80
N PHE A 33 2.55 4.41 20.09
CA PHE A 33 2.09 4.99 21.36
C PHE A 33 1.53 6.42 21.14
N PRO A 34 0.36 6.82 21.65
CA PRO A 34 -0.74 6.05 22.24
C PRO A 34 -2.07 6.25 21.47
N ASN A 35 -2.71 5.15 21.07
CA ASN A 35 -4.17 5.11 21.11
C ASN A 35 -4.51 4.84 22.57
N GLN A 36 -4.95 5.87 23.29
CA GLN A 36 -5.64 5.73 24.57
C GLN A 36 -6.97 4.98 24.31
N HIS A 37 -6.92 3.66 24.14
CA HIS A 37 -8.09 2.89 24.48
C HIS A 37 -8.11 2.78 25.99
N ARG A 38 -8.73 3.79 26.62
CA ARG A 38 -9.09 3.78 28.04
C ARG A 38 -9.99 2.58 28.27
N GLN A 39 -9.41 1.44 28.65
CA GLN A 39 -10.18 0.34 29.18
C GLN A 39 -10.32 0.56 30.68
N GLU A 40 -11.56 0.76 31.13
CA GLU A 40 -11.90 0.73 32.54
C GLU A 40 -12.08 -0.74 32.96
N VAL A 41 -11.03 -1.34 33.51
CA VAL A 41 -11.15 -2.66 34.14
C VAL A 41 -11.71 -2.45 35.54
N ARG A 42 -12.98 -2.79 35.74
CA ARG A 42 -13.68 -2.58 37.02
C ARG A 42 -13.31 -3.68 38.03
N VAL A 43 -12.14 -3.58 38.65
CA VAL A 43 -11.80 -4.36 39.84
C VAL A 43 -11.97 -3.46 41.06
N ARG A 44 -13.04 -3.68 41.83
CA ARG A 44 -13.33 -3.04 43.14
C ARG A 44 -12.86 -1.58 43.26
N ALA A 45 -13.67 -0.63 42.78
CA ALA A 45 -13.61 0.80 43.12
C ALA A 45 -12.24 1.53 43.00
N ILE A 46 -11.30 1.03 42.20
CA ILE A 46 -10.07 1.75 41.83
C ILE A 46 -10.11 1.99 40.31
N ASN A 47 -10.26 3.24 39.89
CA ASN A 47 -10.10 3.61 38.48
C ASN A 47 -8.61 3.59 38.14
N VAL A 48 -8.13 2.48 37.58
CA VAL A 48 -6.78 2.38 37.03
C VAL A 48 -6.84 2.73 35.54
N GLU A 49 -6.22 3.84 35.14
CA GLU A 49 -6.03 4.13 33.73
C GLU A 49 -4.94 3.22 33.17
N THR A 50 -5.31 2.38 32.20
CA THR A 50 -4.36 1.49 31.51
C THR A 50 -4.05 2.07 30.14
N LEU A 51 -2.75 2.21 29.82
CA LEU A 51 -2.28 2.60 28.49
C LEU A 51 -1.95 1.36 27.68
N THR A 52 -2.56 1.22 26.50
CA THR A 52 -2.31 0.10 25.57
C THR A 52 -1.64 0.60 24.29
N GLY A 53 -0.51 0.01 23.91
CA GLY A 53 0.17 0.24 22.63
C GLY A 53 0.05 -0.98 21.71
N LYS A 54 0.10 -0.76 20.39
CA LYS A 54 0.16 -1.83 19.38
C LYS A 54 1.45 -1.69 18.57
N LEU A 55 2.32 -2.69 18.66
CA LEU A 55 3.49 -2.82 17.80
C LEU A 55 3.18 -3.85 16.70
N SER A 56 3.29 -3.43 15.44
CA SER A 56 3.19 -4.33 14.29
C SER A 56 4.55 -4.36 13.59
N LEU A 57 5.07 -5.57 13.37
CA LEU A 57 6.25 -5.86 12.58
C LEU A 57 5.78 -6.64 11.36
N ILE A 58 5.96 -6.06 10.17
CA ILE A 58 5.35 -6.59 8.95
C ILE A 58 6.45 -6.83 7.95
N ASP A 59 6.73 -8.08 7.63
CA ASP A 59 7.68 -8.44 6.57
C ASP A 59 6.96 -8.43 5.22
N LEU A 60 7.55 -7.76 4.23
CA LEU A 60 6.99 -7.63 2.89
C LEU A 60 7.87 -8.35 1.90
N ALA A 61 7.22 -9.11 1.02
CA ALA A 61 7.87 -9.91 0.00
C ALA A 61 8.51 -9.07 -1.11
N GLY A 62 9.14 -9.80 -2.03
CA GLY A 62 9.61 -9.41 -3.35
C GLY A 62 8.80 -8.32 -4.08
N SER A 63 9.38 -7.18 -4.47
CA SER A 63 8.76 -6.20 -5.36
C SER A 63 9.36 -6.20 -6.78
N GLU A 64 10.21 -7.20 -7.07
CA GLU A 64 10.87 -7.34 -8.35
C GLU A 64 9.88 -7.48 -9.50
N ARG A 65 10.24 -6.88 -10.65
CA ARG A 65 9.40 -6.94 -11.85
C ARG A 65 9.46 -8.33 -12.44
N GLY A 66 8.29 -8.93 -12.66
CA GLY A 66 8.16 -10.24 -13.31
C GLY A 66 8.80 -10.30 -14.71
N THR A 67 8.93 -9.17 -15.40
CA THR A 67 9.63 -9.05 -16.70
C THR A 67 11.15 -9.17 -16.60
N VAL A 68 11.71 -8.90 -15.41
CA VAL A 68 13.16 -8.98 -15.13
C VAL A 68 13.52 -10.37 -14.62
N THR A 69 12.56 -11.09 -14.07
CA THR A 69 12.74 -12.47 -13.61
C THR A 69 12.48 -13.47 -14.73
N GLU A 70 13.31 -14.50 -14.89
CA GLU A 70 13.04 -15.63 -15.79
C GLU A 70 11.99 -16.61 -15.24
N ASN A 71 11.09 -16.12 -14.37
CA ASN A 71 10.04 -16.92 -13.77
C ASN A 71 8.99 -17.29 -14.82
N ARG A 72 8.68 -18.59 -14.94
CA ARG A 72 7.67 -19.12 -15.87
C ARG A 72 6.55 -19.82 -15.11
N GLY A 73 5.38 -19.90 -15.74
CA GLY A 73 4.23 -20.65 -15.23
C GLY A 73 3.79 -20.18 -13.84
N LEU A 74 3.71 -21.12 -12.88
CA LEU A 74 3.20 -20.86 -11.53
C LEU A 74 3.97 -19.77 -10.78
N ARG A 75 5.30 -19.72 -10.92
CA ARG A 75 6.12 -18.69 -10.24
C ARG A 75 5.82 -17.28 -10.75
N LEU A 76 5.53 -17.12 -12.04
CA LEU A 76 5.12 -15.84 -12.60
C LEU A 76 3.77 -15.39 -12.06
N MET A 77 2.81 -16.33 -11.94
CA MET A 77 1.49 -16.05 -11.37
C MET A 77 1.57 -15.70 -9.88
N GLU A 78 2.44 -16.36 -9.13
CA GLU A 78 2.71 -16.06 -7.72
C GLU A 78 3.32 -14.66 -7.58
N GLY A 79 4.38 -14.35 -8.34
CA GLY A 79 4.99 -13.03 -8.36
C GLY A 79 4.00 -11.93 -8.73
N ALA A 80 3.11 -12.17 -9.70
CA ALA A 80 2.05 -11.23 -10.06
C ALA A 80 1.08 -10.96 -8.89
N LYS A 81 0.74 -11.98 -8.09
CA LYS A 81 -0.11 -11.81 -6.90
C LYS A 81 0.60 -11.02 -5.80
N ILE A 82 1.89 -11.27 -5.57
CA ILE A 82 2.72 -10.51 -4.62
C ILE A 82 2.76 -9.04 -5.04
N ASN A 83 3.14 -8.78 -6.29
CA ASN A 83 3.23 -7.43 -6.84
C ASN A 83 1.89 -6.70 -6.82
N ARG A 84 0.76 -7.40 -7.00
CA ARG A 84 -0.57 -6.79 -6.86
C ARG A 84 -0.80 -6.20 -5.47
N SER A 85 -0.43 -6.90 -4.41
CA SER A 85 -0.58 -6.37 -3.04
C SER A 85 0.39 -5.24 -2.72
N LEU A 86 1.63 -5.30 -3.21
CA LEU A 86 2.63 -4.25 -3.00
C LEU A 86 2.30 -2.98 -3.78
N LEU A 87 1.78 -3.11 -5.00
CA LEU A 87 1.30 -1.98 -5.79
C LEU A 87 0.10 -1.30 -5.14
N ALA A 88 -0.85 -2.07 -4.60
CA ALA A 88 -1.98 -1.52 -3.84
C ALA A 88 -1.50 -0.73 -2.62
N LEU A 89 -0.45 -1.21 -1.93
CA LEU A 89 0.19 -0.50 -0.82
C LEU A 89 0.81 0.82 -1.28
N ALA A 90 1.59 0.81 -2.37
CA ALA A 90 2.18 2.01 -2.95
C ALA A 90 1.11 3.04 -3.33
N ASN A 91 0.00 2.61 -3.92
CA ASN A 91 -1.13 3.49 -4.26
C ASN A 91 -1.76 4.13 -3.01
N CYS A 92 -1.90 3.38 -1.91
CA CYS A 92 -2.40 3.94 -0.65
C CYS A 92 -1.43 5.00 -0.09
N ILE A 93 -0.12 4.72 -0.08
CA ILE A 93 0.91 5.66 0.40
C ILE A 93 0.92 6.93 -0.45
N ASN A 94 0.87 6.80 -1.77
CA ASN A 94 0.83 7.94 -2.69
C ASN A 94 -0.41 8.82 -2.46
N ALA A 95 -1.58 8.20 -2.26
CA ALA A 95 -2.81 8.92 -1.97
C ALA A 95 -2.74 9.68 -0.62
N LEU A 96 -2.07 9.11 0.38
CA LEU A 96 -1.88 9.73 1.70
C LEU A 96 -0.81 10.84 1.70
N GLY A 97 0.20 10.73 0.85
CA GLY A 97 1.29 11.69 0.73
C GLY A 97 0.90 12.99 0.02
N ASP A 98 -0.16 12.96 -0.81
CA ASP A 98 -0.63 14.12 -1.56
C ASP A 98 -1.44 15.09 -0.67
N LYS A 99 -0.74 16.09 -0.10
CA LYS A 99 -1.32 17.09 0.81
C LYS A 99 -2.38 17.98 0.17
N ASN A 100 -2.44 18.04 -1.16
CA ASN A 100 -3.42 18.84 -1.90
C ASN A 100 -4.76 18.11 -2.05
N LYS A 101 -4.79 16.81 -1.75
CA LYS A 101 -5.97 15.93 -1.87
C LYS A 101 -6.53 15.53 -0.50
N LYS A 102 -6.57 16.46 0.46
CA LYS A 102 -7.18 16.22 1.78
C LYS A 102 -8.65 15.78 1.59
N GLY A 103 -8.98 14.59 2.10
CA GLY A 103 -10.32 14.00 2.00
C GLY A 103 -10.55 13.12 0.76
N PHE A 104 -9.53 12.88 -0.07
CA PHE A 104 -9.64 11.98 -1.21
C PHE A 104 -9.70 10.51 -0.77
N PHE A 105 -10.40 9.69 -1.56
CA PHE A 105 -10.55 8.27 -1.29
C PHE A 105 -9.20 7.55 -1.33
N VAL A 106 -8.83 6.89 -0.24
CA VAL A 106 -7.65 6.02 -0.17
C VAL A 106 -8.08 4.56 -0.42
N PRO A 107 -7.51 3.87 -1.42
CA PRO A 107 -8.00 2.57 -1.88
C PRO A 107 -7.53 1.39 -1.01
N TYR A 108 -7.76 1.47 0.30
CA TYR A 108 -7.41 0.39 1.22
C TYR A 108 -8.07 -0.95 0.89
N ARG A 109 -9.15 -0.96 0.07
CA ARG A 109 -9.89 -2.17 -0.26
C ARG A 109 -9.28 -2.99 -1.40
N ASP A 110 -8.29 -2.48 -2.12
CA ASP A 110 -7.76 -3.12 -3.32
C ASP A 110 -6.98 -4.41 -3.04
N SER A 111 -6.48 -4.59 -1.82
CA SER A 111 -5.80 -5.81 -1.38
C SER A 111 -6.15 -6.17 0.06
N LYS A 112 -5.93 -7.43 0.46
CA LYS A 112 -6.08 -7.84 1.87
C LYS A 112 -5.03 -7.15 2.76
N LEU A 113 -3.81 -6.98 2.24
CA LEU A 113 -2.70 -6.33 2.94
C LEU A 113 -3.04 -4.89 3.33
N THR A 114 -3.52 -4.09 2.37
CA THR A 114 -3.89 -2.68 2.62
C THR A 114 -5.11 -2.52 3.54
N ARG A 115 -6.01 -3.50 3.58
CA ARG A 115 -7.11 -3.53 4.57
C ARG A 115 -6.59 -3.74 5.99
N LEU A 116 -5.66 -4.68 6.17
CA LEU A 116 -5.03 -4.96 7.46
C LEU A 116 -4.19 -3.75 7.94
N LEU A 117 -3.53 -3.07 6.99
CA LEU A 117 -2.68 -1.92 7.25
C LEU A 117 -3.40 -0.57 7.36
N LYS A 118 -4.72 -0.54 7.16
CA LYS A 118 -5.49 0.72 7.13
C LYS A 118 -5.22 1.60 8.35
N ASP A 119 -5.29 1.02 9.54
CA ASP A 119 -5.07 1.73 10.81
C ASP A 119 -3.62 2.21 10.96
N SER A 120 -2.66 1.44 10.45
CA SER A 120 -1.24 1.80 10.50
C SER A 120 -0.91 2.94 9.53
N LEU A 121 -1.51 2.96 8.35
CA LEU A 121 -1.19 3.93 7.30
C LEU A 121 -1.94 5.27 7.43
N GLY A 122 -3.22 5.22 7.77
CA GLY A 122 -4.09 6.42 7.83
C GLY A 122 -4.75 6.67 9.17
N GLY A 123 -4.51 5.80 10.17
CA GLY A 123 -5.06 5.95 11.52
C GLY A 123 -4.10 6.67 12.48
N ASN A 124 -4.38 6.56 13.78
CA ASN A 124 -3.56 7.13 14.86
C ASN A 124 -2.35 6.25 15.19
N CYS A 125 -1.57 5.87 14.18
CA CYS A 125 -0.37 5.05 14.32
C CYS A 125 0.84 5.83 13.79
N LYS A 126 1.98 5.68 14.47
CA LYS A 126 3.27 6.03 13.87
C LYS A 126 3.75 4.83 13.08
N THR A 127 4.06 5.05 11.81
CA THR A 127 4.44 4.00 10.87
C THR A 127 5.69 4.44 10.13
N VAL A 128 6.69 3.57 10.14
CA VAL A 128 7.97 3.81 9.47
C VAL A 128 8.13 2.85 8.30
N MET A 129 8.66 3.38 7.19
CA MET A 129 9.03 2.61 6.00
C MET A 129 10.55 2.66 5.65
N ILE A 130 11.35 1.80 6.26
CA ILE A 130 12.51 1.04 5.71
C ILE A 130 12.61 0.64 4.20
N SER A 131 13.77 0.62 3.55
CA SER A 131 13.96 -0.13 2.28
C SER A 131 15.36 -0.71 2.23
N ASN A 132 15.49 -1.94 1.72
CA ASN A 132 16.77 -2.53 1.34
C ASN A 132 17.02 -2.31 -0.16
N ILE A 133 18.27 -2.04 -0.57
CA ILE A 133 18.66 -1.74 -1.96
C ILE A 133 19.54 -2.85 -2.52
#